data_AF-A0A6P2J804-F1
#
_entry.id   AF-A0A6P2J804-F1
#
_cell.length_a   1.000
_cell.length_b   1.000
_cell.length_c   1.000
_cell.angle_alpha   90.00
_cell.angle_beta   90.00
_cell.angle_gamma   90.00
#
_symmetry.space_group_name_H-M   'P 1'
#
loop_
_entity.id
_entity.type
_entity.pdbx_description
1 polymer ?
#
loop_
_entity_poly.entity_id
_entity_poly.type
_entity_poly.pdbx_seq_one_letter_code
_entity_poly.pdbx_strand_id
1 'polypeptide(L)'
;MTKPDSLKGDIKGQAQEADRHNLARPAANGALWARGLTTQRVADLFKTPGGLRGHWMQVQNEVNAGNRYFYGVQNGNQTTDEGKELIRWIADSVISAAQRADFDFPLYQLQFTADTGWLKLQRVSGRVMVLSRP
;
A
#
# COMPACT_ATOMS: atom_id res chain seq x y z
N MET A 1 -25.26 45.35 2.92
CA MET A 1 -24.22 44.71 3.76
C MET A 1 -24.57 43.24 3.90
N THR A 2 -23.94 42.37 3.12
CA THR A 2 -24.18 40.93 3.13
C THR A 2 -22.82 40.26 3.31
N LYS A 3 -22.67 39.47 4.39
CA LYS A 3 -21.42 38.81 4.80
C LYS A 3 -20.91 37.88 3.69
N PRO A 4 -19.59 37.83 3.41
CA PRO A 4 -19.03 36.78 2.57
C PRO A 4 -18.99 35.45 3.32
N ASP A 5 -19.50 34.43 2.65
CA ASP A 5 -19.62 33.04 3.09
C ASP A 5 -18.22 32.37 3.11
N SER A 6 -17.60 32.28 4.28
CA SER A 6 -16.22 31.79 4.47
C SER A 6 -16.03 30.28 4.33
N LEU A 7 -17.01 29.53 3.79
CA LEU A 7 -16.97 28.06 3.75
C LEU A 7 -16.59 27.46 2.38
N LYS A 8 -16.44 28.27 1.33
CA LYS A 8 -16.13 27.79 -0.03
C LYS A 8 -14.64 27.74 -0.39
N GLY A 9 -13.75 28.20 0.47
CA GLY A 9 -12.31 28.34 0.20
C GLY A 9 -11.46 27.08 0.44
N ASP A 10 -11.79 26.27 1.44
CA ASP A 10 -10.89 25.21 1.93
C ASP A 10 -11.13 23.81 1.31
N ILE A 11 -12.26 23.61 0.64
CA ILE A 11 -12.65 22.26 0.17
C ILE A 11 -11.79 21.79 -1.01
N LYS A 12 -11.35 22.70 -1.89
CA LYS A 12 -10.55 22.32 -3.07
C LYS A 12 -9.11 21.95 -2.74
N GLY A 13 -8.50 22.58 -1.73
CA GLY A 13 -7.13 22.27 -1.30
C GLY A 13 -7.05 20.94 -0.56
N GLN A 14 -7.97 20.71 0.38
CA GLN A 14 -8.04 19.47 1.16
C GLN A 14 -8.46 18.27 0.32
N ALA A 15 -9.36 18.45 -0.65
CA ALA A 15 -9.73 17.38 -1.58
C ALA A 15 -8.54 16.96 -2.45
N GLN A 16 -7.70 17.90 -2.92
CA GLN A 16 -6.52 17.57 -3.74
C GLN A 16 -5.40 16.91 -2.93
N GLU A 17 -5.20 17.27 -1.67
CA GLU A 17 -4.29 16.54 -0.77
C GLU A 17 -4.81 15.13 -0.46
N ALA A 18 -6.10 14.98 -0.13
CA ALA A 18 -6.71 13.68 0.11
C ALA A 18 -6.68 12.77 -1.14
N ASP A 19 -6.84 13.33 -2.34
CA ASP A 19 -6.81 12.59 -3.60
C ASP A 19 -5.39 12.16 -4.00
N ARG A 20 -4.36 12.97 -3.69
CA ARG A 20 -2.95 12.58 -3.87
C ARG A 20 -2.55 11.36 -3.04
N HIS A 21 -3.29 11.06 -1.98
CA HIS A 21 -3.03 9.91 -1.11
C HIS A 21 -3.77 8.63 -1.51
N ASN A 22 -4.81 8.72 -2.33
CA ASN A 22 -5.56 7.54 -2.78
C ASN A 22 -5.15 7.12 -4.19
N LEU A 23 -4.78 5.85 -4.35
CA LEU A 23 -4.55 5.29 -5.68
C LEU A 23 -5.86 5.25 -6.47
N ALA A 24 -5.76 5.50 -7.78
CA ALA A 24 -6.87 5.25 -8.69
C ALA A 24 -7.31 3.78 -8.58
N ARG A 25 -8.62 3.55 -8.42
CA ARG A 25 -9.22 2.22 -8.19
C ARG A 25 -10.00 1.76 -9.42
N PRO A 26 -9.35 1.25 -10.48
CA PRO A 26 -10.03 0.75 -11.67
C PRO A 26 -11.01 -0.37 -11.29
N ALA A 27 -12.28 -0.24 -11.69
CA ALA A 27 -13.38 -1.10 -11.21
C ALA A 27 -13.14 -2.61 -11.46
N ALA A 28 -12.43 -2.98 -12.52
CA ALA A 28 -12.27 -4.38 -12.95
C ALA A 28 -10.81 -4.83 -13.15
N ASN A 29 -9.81 -3.97 -12.91
CA ASN A 29 -8.42 -4.29 -13.26
C ASN A 29 -7.48 -4.26 -12.05
N GLY A 30 -7.43 -5.38 -11.32
CA GLY A 30 -6.55 -5.56 -10.16
C GLY A 30 -5.07 -5.42 -10.50
N ALA A 31 -4.64 -5.81 -11.71
CA ALA A 31 -3.26 -5.66 -12.15
C ALA A 31 -2.84 -4.18 -12.33
N LEU A 32 -3.71 -3.35 -12.90
CA LEU A 32 -3.45 -1.89 -13.01
C LEU A 32 -3.40 -1.24 -11.63
N TRP A 33 -4.29 -1.63 -10.71
CA TRP A 33 -4.26 -1.14 -9.34
C TRP A 33 -2.95 -1.54 -8.63
N ALA A 34 -2.57 -2.82 -8.68
CA ALA A 34 -1.34 -3.31 -8.06
C ALA A 34 -0.09 -2.65 -8.68
N ARG A 35 -0.11 -2.34 -9.99
CA ARG A 35 0.93 -1.53 -10.63
C ARG A 35 1.01 -0.13 -10.05
N GLY A 36 -0.12 0.54 -9.83
CA GLY A 36 -0.16 1.86 -9.18
C GLY A 36 0.40 1.81 -7.76
N LEU A 37 -0.01 0.81 -6.97
CA LEU A 37 0.48 0.59 -5.61
C LEU A 37 2.00 0.44 -5.57
N THR A 38 2.54 -0.41 -6.43
CA THR A 38 3.98 -0.73 -6.45
C THR A 38 4.81 0.44 -6.97
N THR A 39 4.35 1.15 -8.00
CA THR A 39 5.11 2.26 -8.62
C THR A 39 5.04 3.58 -7.85
N GLN A 40 3.98 3.81 -7.07
CA GLN A 40 3.81 5.07 -6.33
C GLN A 40 4.10 4.90 -4.85
N ARG A 41 3.45 3.94 -4.16
CA ARG A 41 3.54 3.84 -2.69
C ARG A 41 4.71 3.00 -2.22
N VAL A 42 4.93 1.84 -2.84
CA VAL A 42 6.08 0.99 -2.48
C VAL A 42 7.39 1.67 -2.85
N ALA A 43 7.43 2.44 -3.95
CA ALA A 43 8.58 3.24 -4.33
C ALA A 43 8.94 4.34 -3.31
N ASP A 44 7.93 4.89 -2.62
CA ASP A 44 8.13 5.91 -1.57
C ASP A 44 8.48 5.32 -0.20
N LEU A 45 8.19 4.02 0.00
CA LEU A 45 8.20 3.36 1.31
C LEU A 45 9.52 3.51 2.07
N PHE A 46 10.64 3.35 1.38
CA PHE A 46 11.99 3.38 1.96
C PHE A 46 12.79 4.62 1.52
N LYS A 47 12.12 5.73 1.12
CA LYS A 47 12.83 6.96 0.73
C LYS A 47 13.50 7.67 1.90
N THR A 48 12.87 7.69 3.07
CA THR A 48 13.42 8.35 4.27
C THR A 48 13.07 7.57 5.54
N PRO A 49 13.95 7.56 6.55
CA PRO A 49 13.67 6.91 7.83
C PRO A 49 12.43 7.50 8.53
N GLY A 50 12.29 8.84 8.51
CA GLY A 50 11.18 9.54 9.17
C GLY A 50 9.82 9.29 8.50
N GLY A 51 9.80 9.07 7.18
CA GLY A 51 8.58 8.79 6.43
C GLY A 51 8.12 7.33 6.48
N LEU A 52 9.02 6.38 6.79
CA LEU A 52 8.77 4.95 6.63
C LEU A 52 7.48 4.48 7.32
N ARG A 53 7.26 4.84 8.58
CA ARG A 53 6.05 4.44 9.32
C ARG A 53 4.77 4.97 8.65
N GLY A 54 4.78 6.22 8.19
CA GLY A 54 3.65 6.83 7.51
C GLY A 54 3.34 6.15 6.18
N HIS A 55 4.37 5.94 5.36
CA HIS A 55 4.23 5.25 4.08
C HIS A 55 3.80 3.79 4.25
N TRP A 56 4.27 3.11 5.30
CA TRP A 56 3.85 1.74 5.58
C TRP A 56 2.35 1.65 5.88
N MET A 57 1.83 2.55 6.71
CA MET A 57 0.40 2.62 6.99
C MET A 57 -0.40 2.94 5.71
N GLN A 58 0.12 3.80 4.83
CA GLN A 58 -0.51 4.07 3.53
C GLN A 58 -0.56 2.82 2.66
N VAL A 59 0.53 2.05 2.55
CA VAL A 59 0.54 0.77 1.81
C VAL A 59 -0.47 -0.20 2.40
N GLN A 60 -0.55 -0.35 3.72
CA GLN A 60 -1.54 -1.22 4.37
C GLN A 60 -2.99 -0.76 4.10
N ASN A 61 -3.26 0.54 4.13
CA ASN A 61 -4.58 1.09 3.83
C ASN A 61 -4.98 0.84 2.36
N GLU A 62 -4.03 0.97 1.43
CA GLU A 62 -4.28 0.67 0.02
C GLU A 62 -4.50 -0.82 -0.21
N VAL A 63 -3.73 -1.70 0.44
CA VAL A 63 -3.96 -3.15 0.42
C VAL A 63 -5.35 -3.49 0.93
N ASN A 64 -5.76 -2.94 2.08
CA ASN A 64 -7.10 -3.13 2.64
C ASN A 64 -8.20 -2.65 1.69
N ALA A 65 -7.99 -1.49 1.05
CA ALA A 65 -8.92 -0.95 0.06
C ALA A 65 -8.95 -1.77 -1.26
N GLY A 66 -7.85 -2.46 -1.57
CA GLY A 66 -7.67 -3.36 -2.69
C GLY A 66 -8.24 -4.77 -2.50
N ASN A 67 -8.81 -5.08 -1.33
CA ASN A 67 -9.33 -6.42 -1.02
C ASN A 67 -10.28 -6.99 -2.08
N ARG A 68 -11.06 -6.14 -2.76
CA ARG A 68 -11.94 -6.56 -3.86
C ARG A 68 -11.20 -7.24 -5.03
N TYR A 69 -9.92 -6.94 -5.22
CA TYR A 69 -9.10 -7.56 -6.26
C TYR A 69 -8.49 -8.88 -5.81
N PHE A 70 -8.49 -9.18 -4.50
CA PHE A 70 -7.98 -10.43 -3.94
C PHE A 70 -9.05 -11.51 -3.86
N TYR A 71 -10.29 -11.14 -3.54
CA TYR A 71 -11.41 -12.07 -3.37
C TYR A 71 -12.24 -12.28 -4.65
N GLY A 72 -12.03 -11.48 -5.70
CA GLY A 72 -12.82 -11.53 -6.92
C GLY A 72 -14.24 -10.97 -6.76
N VAL A 73 -15.04 -11.04 -7.84
CA VAL A 73 -16.42 -10.48 -7.87
C VAL A 73 -17.42 -11.34 -7.08
N GLN A 74 -17.07 -12.59 -6.81
CA GLN A 74 -17.84 -13.46 -5.93
C GLN A 74 -17.40 -13.20 -4.49
N ASN A 75 -18.33 -12.81 -3.62
CA ASN A 75 -18.13 -12.55 -2.19
C ASN A 75 -17.68 -13.80 -1.42
N GLY A 76 -16.50 -14.33 -1.73
CA GLY A 76 -15.83 -15.38 -0.98
C GLY A 76 -14.91 -14.74 0.07
N ASN A 77 -14.89 -15.33 1.26
CA ASN A 77 -13.87 -15.02 2.27
C ASN A 77 -12.48 -15.63 1.93
N GLN A 78 -12.33 -16.17 0.72
CA GLN A 78 -11.15 -16.90 0.27
C GLN A 78 -10.50 -16.16 -0.90
N THR A 79 -9.19 -15.99 -0.83
CA THR A 79 -8.40 -15.33 -1.86
C THR A 79 -8.39 -16.18 -3.14
N THR A 80 -8.70 -15.57 -4.29
CA THR A 80 -8.63 -16.25 -5.60
C THR A 80 -7.18 -16.51 -5.99
N ASP A 81 -6.94 -17.36 -7.00
CA ASP A 81 -5.58 -17.62 -7.44
C ASP A 81 -4.94 -16.38 -8.07
N GLU A 82 -5.70 -15.59 -8.84
CA GLU A 82 -5.25 -14.28 -9.34
C GLU A 82 -4.97 -13.31 -8.18
N GLY A 83 -5.80 -13.34 -7.13
CA GLY A 83 -5.59 -12.56 -5.92
C GLY A 83 -4.27 -12.91 -5.23
N LYS A 84 -3.95 -14.21 -5.11
CA LYS A 84 -2.66 -14.67 -4.57
C LYS A 84 -1.49 -14.22 -5.43
N GLU A 85 -1.62 -14.23 -6.75
CA GLU A 85 -0.59 -13.72 -7.66
C GLU A 85 -0.35 -12.21 -7.46
N LEU A 86 -1.41 -11.41 -7.33
CA LEU A 86 -1.30 -9.99 -7.04
C LEU A 86 -0.61 -9.75 -5.69
N ILE A 87 -0.99 -10.51 -4.67
CA ILE A 87 -0.38 -10.43 -3.32
C ILE A 87 1.11 -10.73 -3.38
N ARG A 88 1.51 -11.82 -4.06
CA ARG A 88 2.93 -12.17 -4.25
C ARG A 88 3.68 -11.07 -4.97
N TRP A 89 3.10 -10.51 -6.04
CA TRP A 89 3.73 -9.43 -6.78
C TRP A 89 3.94 -8.16 -5.95
N ILE A 90 2.95 -7.78 -5.13
CA ILE A 90 3.09 -6.65 -4.21
C ILE A 90 4.16 -6.95 -3.15
N ALA A 91 4.16 -8.16 -2.58
CA ALA A 91 5.13 -8.56 -1.58
C ALA A 91 6.57 -8.56 -2.12
N ASP A 92 6.79 -9.11 -3.32
CA ASP A 92 8.10 -9.11 -3.99
C ASP A 92 8.56 -7.69 -4.32
N SER A 93 7.63 -6.79 -4.66
CA SER A 93 7.95 -5.38 -4.88
C SER A 93 8.39 -4.68 -3.59
N VAL A 94 7.73 -4.95 -2.46
CA VAL A 94 8.12 -4.42 -1.14
C VAL A 94 9.49 -4.94 -0.73
N ILE A 95 9.75 -6.25 -0.91
CA ILE A 95 11.05 -6.86 -0.61
C ILE A 95 12.15 -6.25 -1.49
N SER A 96 11.88 -6.07 -2.79
CA SER A 96 12.84 -5.46 -3.73
C SER A 96 13.14 -4.01 -3.35
N ALA A 97 12.14 -3.24 -2.92
CA ALA A 97 12.34 -1.88 -2.44
C ALA A 97 13.15 -1.84 -1.12
N ALA A 98 12.87 -2.75 -0.18
CA ALA A 98 13.61 -2.90 1.06
C ALA A 98 15.10 -3.23 0.83
N GLN A 99 15.41 -4.05 -0.17
CA GLN A 99 16.79 -4.42 -0.51
C GLN A 99 17.60 -3.20 -0.95
N ARG A 100 16.93 -2.20 -1.55
CA ARG A 100 17.53 -0.94 -2.04
C ARG A 100 17.51 0.18 -1.00
N ALA A 101 16.94 -0.05 0.19
CA ALA A 101 16.91 0.96 1.25
C ALA A 101 18.33 1.26 1.77
N ASP A 102 18.65 2.54 1.97
CA ASP A 102 19.96 2.99 2.45
C ASP A 102 20.08 3.06 3.98
N PHE A 103 19.04 2.62 4.70
CA PHE A 103 18.99 2.65 6.16
C PHE A 103 18.35 1.39 6.73
N ASP A 104 18.75 1.04 7.95
CA ASP A 104 18.16 -0.06 8.71
C ASP A 104 16.79 0.32 9.26
N PHE A 105 15.91 -0.67 9.38
CA PHE A 105 14.56 -0.47 9.89
C PHE A 105 14.08 -1.67 10.71
N PRO A 106 13.27 -1.44 11.76
CA PRO A 106 12.75 -2.50 12.61
C PRO A 106 11.76 -3.41 11.86
N LEU A 107 11.24 -4.42 12.54
CA LEU A 107 10.23 -5.30 11.96
C LEU A 107 8.99 -4.53 11.49
N TYR A 108 8.69 -4.65 10.21
CA TYR A 108 7.45 -4.20 9.59
C TYR A 108 6.69 -5.38 9.00
N GLN A 109 5.36 -5.25 9.00
CA GLN A 109 4.47 -6.33 8.61
C GLN A 109 3.29 -5.82 7.79
N LEU A 110 2.96 -6.54 6.72
CA LEU A 110 1.86 -6.24 5.81
C LEU A 110 0.93 -7.46 5.76
N GLN A 111 -0.33 -7.24 6.05
CA GLN A 111 -1.38 -8.26 5.97
C GLN A 111 -2.23 -8.00 4.73
N PHE A 112 -2.48 -9.03 3.92
CA PHE A 112 -3.26 -8.90 2.69
C PHE A 112 -4.69 -9.38 2.87
N THR A 113 -4.86 -10.69 3.12
CA THR A 113 -6.15 -11.30 3.39
C THR A 113 -6.05 -12.18 4.63
N ALA A 114 -7.19 -12.63 5.17
CA ALA A 114 -7.20 -13.47 6.37
C ALA A 114 -6.63 -14.88 6.12
N ASP A 115 -6.77 -15.39 4.89
CA ASP A 115 -6.34 -16.72 4.47
C ASP A 115 -4.94 -16.74 3.83
N THR A 116 -4.32 -15.58 3.61
CA THR A 116 -2.91 -15.49 3.16
C THR A 116 -1.96 -15.21 4.31
N GLY A 117 -0.71 -15.63 4.13
CA GLY A 117 0.35 -15.33 5.09
C GLY A 117 0.62 -13.83 5.21
N TRP A 118 1.40 -13.46 6.22
CA TRP A 118 1.84 -12.07 6.38
C TRP A 118 3.14 -11.88 5.61
N LEU A 119 3.36 -10.71 5.02
CA LEU A 119 4.71 -10.27 4.69
C LEU A 119 5.32 -9.67 5.96
N LYS A 120 6.47 -10.19 6.40
CA LYS A 120 7.22 -9.67 7.54
C LYS A 120 8.68 -9.49 7.16
N LEU A 121 9.21 -8.28 7.34
CA LEU A 121 10.62 -7.99 7.05
C LEU A 121 11.19 -6.91 7.94
N GLN A 122 12.51 -6.96 8.08
CA GLN A 122 13.32 -5.94 8.73
C GLN A 122 14.62 -5.77 7.95
N ARG A 123 15.36 -4.70 8.22
CA ARG A 123 16.72 -4.52 7.72
C ARG A 123 17.64 -4.22 8.89
N VAL A 124 18.65 -5.07 9.06
CA VAL A 124 19.61 -5.00 10.17
C VAL A 124 21.01 -5.10 9.61
N SER A 125 21.86 -4.14 9.95
CA SER A 125 23.25 -4.06 9.48
C SER A 125 23.35 -4.11 7.95
N GLY A 126 22.46 -3.39 7.27
CA GLY A 126 22.43 -3.32 5.81
C GLY A 126 21.88 -4.57 5.11
N ARG A 127 21.38 -5.57 5.84
CA ARG A 127 20.81 -6.80 5.28
C ARG A 127 19.32 -6.89 5.52
N VAL A 128 18.55 -7.11 4.45
CA VAL A 128 17.11 -7.37 4.56
C VAL A 128 16.88 -8.81 5.01
N MET A 129 16.15 -8.98 6.10
CA MET A 129 15.67 -10.26 6.59
C MET A 129 14.17 -10.36 6.32
N VAL A 130 13.76 -11.34 5.52
CA VAL A 130 12.34 -11.64 5.27
C VAL A 130 11.96 -12.81 6.18
N LEU A 131 11.10 -12.55 7.16
CA LEU A 131 10.70 -13.52 8.18
C LEU A 131 9.45 -14.32 7.80
N SER A 132 8.63 -13.78 6.89
CA SER A 132 7.41 -14.42 6.41
C SER A 132 7.04 -13.87 5.03
N ARG A 133 6.45 -14.72 4.20
CA ARG A 133 5.88 -14.36 2.89
C ARG A 133 4.44 -14.91 2.78
N PRO A 134 3.53 -14.17 2.15
CA PRO A 134 2.16 -14.62 1.86
C PRO A 134 2.09 -15.72 0.79
#